data_AF-A0A7Y2KY94-F1
#
_entry.id   AF-A0A7Y2KY94-F1
#
_cell.length_a   1.000
_cell.length_b   1.000
_cell.length_c   1.000
_cell.angle_alpha   90.00
_cell.angle_beta   90.00
_cell.angle_gamma   90.00
#
_symmetry.space_group_name_H-M   'P 1'
#
loop_
_entity.id
_entity.type
_entity.pdbx_description
1 polymer ?
#
loop_
_entity_poly.entity_id
_entity_poly.type
_entity_poly.pdbx_seq_one_letter_code
_entity_poly.pdbx_strand_id
1 'polypeptide(L)'
;VLPQSVGHAGGEAKHSLEIASGAIALAGILLAGLLYLGKRRFVTYVANSAIGRFLTAWWFAAWGFDWLYDKLFVKPYLLICRLLRKDPLDQTIGLIPKMAKAGHNALSRSETGQLRWYAASMAAGAVLVMGAIVLVAV
;
A
#
# COMPACT_ATOMS: atom_id res chain seq x y z
N VAL A 1 38.61 -2.05 22.67
CA VAL A 1 38.42 -1.42 23.99
C VAL A 1 37.12 -0.63 23.98
N LEU A 2 36.06 -1.16 24.59
CA LEU A 2 34.77 -0.46 24.69
C LEU A 2 34.84 0.53 25.87
N PRO A 3 34.26 1.74 25.75
CA PRO A 3 34.23 2.69 26.86
C PRO A 3 33.41 2.09 28.02
N GLN A 4 34.03 2.05 29.20
CA GLN A 4 33.39 1.63 30.44
C GLN A 4 32.15 2.50 30.69
N SER A 5 30.97 1.88 30.71
CA SER A 5 29.75 2.55 31.16
C SER A 5 29.91 3.03 32.60
N VAL A 6 29.21 4.12 32.94
CA VAL A 6 29.33 4.91 34.19
C VAL A 6 28.97 4.13 35.49
N GLY A 7 28.94 2.80 35.45
CA GLY A 7 28.56 1.92 36.57
C GLY A 7 29.57 0.82 36.92
N HIS A 8 30.83 0.90 36.50
CA HIS A 8 31.86 -0.12 36.79
C HIS A 8 32.92 0.27 37.81
N ALA A 9 32.85 1.48 38.40
CA ALA A 9 33.71 1.88 39.51
C ALA A 9 32.84 2.32 40.72
N GLY A 10 32.81 1.49 41.77
CA GLY A 10 32.29 1.85 43.09
C GLY A 10 30.90 1.29 43.43
N GLY A 11 30.83 0.46 44.48
CA GLY A 11 29.57 -0.05 45.05
C GLY A 11 28.64 1.07 45.55
N GLU A 12 29.17 2.24 45.91
CA GLU A 12 28.37 3.41 46.33
C GLU A 12 27.53 4.03 45.20
N ALA A 13 28.04 4.05 43.96
CA ALA A 13 27.32 4.62 42.82
C ALA A 13 26.13 3.75 42.39
N LYS A 14 26.21 2.43 42.61
CA LYS A 14 25.10 1.50 42.36
C LYS A 14 24.00 1.66 43.40
N HIS A 15 24.36 1.76 44.68
CA HIS A 15 23.38 1.92 45.75
C HIS A 15 22.67 3.27 45.71
N SER A 16 23.35 4.36 45.35
CA SER A 16 22.69 5.66 45.19
C SER A 16 21.68 5.66 44.03
N LEU A 17 21.99 4.99 42.91
CA LEU A 17 21.08 4.84 41.79
C LEU A 17 19.87 3.94 42.14
N GLU A 18 20.10 2.84 42.86
CA GLU A 18 19.05 1.94 43.35
C GLU A 18 18.08 2.67 44.29
N ILE A 19 18.60 3.44 45.24
CA ILE A 19 17.80 4.22 46.19
C ILE A 19 17.03 5.33 45.45
N ALA A 20 17.67 6.04 44.53
CA ALA A 20 17.01 7.10 43.76
C ALA A 20 15.89 6.54 42.87
N SER A 21 16.12 5.42 42.19
CA SER A 21 15.11 4.74 41.37
C SER A 21 13.94 4.25 42.22
N GLY A 22 14.22 3.61 43.36
CA GLY A 22 13.20 3.17 44.31
C GLY A 22 12.37 4.33 44.85
N ALA A 23 13.01 5.45 45.19
CA ALA A 23 12.34 6.65 45.66
C ALA A 23 11.42 7.26 44.59
N ILE A 24 11.86 7.33 43.32
CA ILE A 24 11.05 7.83 42.21
C ILE A 24 9.84 6.93 41.98
N ALA A 25 10.02 5.60 41.99
CA ALA A 25 8.93 4.65 41.82
C ALA A 25 7.88 4.76 42.94
N LEU A 26 8.33 4.80 44.20
CA LEU A 26 7.44 4.98 45.36
C LEU A 26 6.71 6.34 45.31
N ALA A 27 7.42 7.42 44.95
CA ALA A 27 6.81 8.73 44.77
C ALA A 27 5.75 8.73 43.67
N GLY A 28 6.00 8.04 42.55
CA GLY A 28 5.03 7.89 41.47
C GLY A 28 3.75 7.17 41.90
N ILE A 29 3.87 6.08 42.66
CA ILE A 29 2.72 5.33 43.17
C ILE A 29 1.94 6.15 44.20
N LEU A 30 2.62 6.82 45.13
CA LEU A 30 1.98 7.69 46.11
C LEU A 30 1.24 8.84 45.44
N LEU A 31 1.85 9.46 44.42
CA LEU A 31 1.25 10.55 43.66
C LEU A 31 0.03 10.07 42.84
N ALA A 32 0.11 8.90 42.22
CA ALA A 32 -1.05 8.28 41.56
C ALA A 32 -2.18 8.00 42.58
N GLY A 33 -1.83 7.47 43.77
CA GLY A 33 -2.77 7.27 44.86
C GLY A 33 -3.48 8.57 45.26
N LEU A 34 -2.72 9.63 45.53
CA LEU A 34 -3.26 10.96 45.89
C LEU A 34 -4.18 11.54 44.81
N LEU A 35 -3.84 11.37 43.53
CA LEU A 35 -4.61 11.89 42.42
C LEU A 35 -5.91 11.11 42.14
N TYR A 36 -5.93 9.80 42.40
CA TYR A 36 -7.01 8.91 41.93
C TYR A 36 -7.87 8.21 43.00
N LEU A 37 -7.39 8.02 44.24
CA LEU A 37 -8.17 7.38 45.34
C LEU A 37 -9.15 8.35 46.03
N GLY A 38 -8.85 9.65 46.02
CA GLY A 38 -9.68 10.69 46.66
C GLY A 38 -10.73 11.29 45.72
N LYS A 39 -11.16 12.53 46.04
CA LYS A 39 -12.02 13.33 45.15
C LYS A 39 -11.16 13.82 43.98
N ARG A 40 -11.32 13.24 42.79
CA ARG A 40 -10.57 13.52 41.55
C ARG A 40 -10.71 14.95 40.99
N ARG A 41 -11.13 15.94 41.81
CA ARG A 41 -11.45 17.32 41.41
C ARG A 41 -10.32 18.00 40.65
N PHE A 42 -9.08 17.85 41.11
CA PHE A 42 -7.90 18.43 40.45
C PHE A 42 -7.66 17.80 39.08
N VAL A 43 -7.65 16.46 39.00
CA VAL A 43 -7.48 15.73 37.72
C VAL A 43 -8.59 16.08 36.75
N THR A 44 -9.85 16.13 37.20
CA THR A 44 -10.98 16.50 36.35
C THR A 44 -10.92 17.96 35.91
N TYR A 45 -10.43 18.88 36.74
CA TYR A 45 -10.28 20.28 36.35
C TYR A 45 -9.20 20.44 35.27
N VAL A 46 -8.05 19.79 35.45
CA VAL A 46 -6.96 19.78 34.47
C VAL A 46 -7.41 19.09 33.18
N ALA A 47 -8.08 17.94 33.25
CA ALA A 47 -8.59 17.22 32.09
C ALA A 47 -9.65 18.02 31.31
N ASN A 48 -10.48 18.81 32.00
CA ASN A 48 -11.49 19.68 31.37
C ASN A 48 -10.92 21.01 30.86
N SER A 49 -9.65 21.31 31.06
CA SER A 49 -9.00 22.44 30.41
C SER A 49 -8.83 22.19 28.90
N ALA A 50 -8.71 23.26 28.09
CA ALA A 50 -8.52 23.11 26.65
C ALA A 50 -7.26 22.28 26.31
N ILE A 51 -6.16 22.53 27.01
CA ILE A 51 -4.88 21.80 26.83
C ILE A 51 -5.03 20.36 27.33
N GLY A 52 -5.67 20.14 28.48
CA GLY A 52 -5.89 18.80 29.03
C GLY A 52 -6.74 17.93 28.12
N ARG A 53 -7.82 18.48 27.53
CA ARG A 53 -8.63 17.76 26.53
C ARG A 53 -7.82 17.42 25.28
N PHE A 54 -7.03 18.36 24.78
CA PHE A 54 -6.18 18.14 23.61
C PHE A 54 -5.16 17.04 23.84
N LEU A 55 -4.38 17.12 24.92
CA LEU A 55 -3.36 16.13 25.27
C LEU A 55 -3.98 14.76 25.56
N THR A 56 -5.13 14.73 26.25
CA THR A 56 -5.86 13.48 26.51
C THR A 56 -6.28 12.83 25.20
N ALA A 57 -6.90 13.58 24.29
CA ALA A 57 -7.30 13.05 22.98
C ALA A 57 -6.09 12.62 22.13
N TRP A 58 -5.00 13.39 22.17
CA TRP A 58 -3.78 13.11 21.42
C TRP A 58 -3.05 11.85 21.90
N TRP A 59 -2.87 11.70 23.21
CA TRP A 59 -2.29 10.49 23.79
C TRP A 59 -3.21 9.27 23.65
N PHE A 60 -4.53 9.47 23.74
CA PHE A 60 -5.50 8.40 23.51
C PHE A 60 -5.49 7.91 22.06
N ALA A 61 -5.22 8.80 21.10
CA ALA A 61 -5.02 8.46 19.70
C ALA A 61 -3.63 7.87 19.39
N ALA A 62 -2.88 7.41 20.39
CA ALA A 62 -1.51 6.90 20.24
C ALA A 62 -0.61 7.87 19.44
N TRP A 63 -0.67 9.17 19.78
CA TRP A 63 0.02 10.25 19.07
C TRP A 63 -0.42 10.47 17.61
N GLY A 64 -1.53 9.86 17.19
CA GLY A 64 -2.00 9.86 15.80
C GLY A 64 -1.24 8.90 14.89
N PHE A 65 -0.41 8.00 15.45
CA PHE A 65 0.38 7.06 14.66
C PHE A 65 -0.49 6.09 13.86
N ASP A 66 -1.62 5.65 14.42
CA ASP A 66 -2.59 4.79 13.73
C ASP A 66 -3.15 5.48 12.47
N TRP A 67 -3.47 6.78 12.56
CA TRP A 67 -3.94 7.56 11.42
C TRP A 67 -2.84 7.72 10.36
N LEU A 68 -1.61 7.98 10.80
CA LEU A 68 -0.46 8.10 9.90
C LEU A 68 -0.20 6.77 9.17
N TYR A 69 -0.23 5.66 9.88
CA TYR A 69 -0.04 4.33 9.32
C TYR A 69 -1.13 3.97 8.31
N ASP A 70 -2.39 4.22 8.66
CA ASP A 70 -3.52 3.98 7.76
C ASP A 70 -3.41 4.82 6.48
N LYS A 71 -2.98 6.08 6.59
CA LYS A 71 -2.81 6.98 5.45
C LYS A 71 -1.61 6.64 4.58
N LEU A 72 -0.48 6.27 5.19
CA LEU A 72 0.79 6.09 4.50
C LEU A 72 0.97 4.68 3.94
N PHE A 73 0.41 3.66 4.59
CA PHE A 73 0.62 2.27 4.21
C PHE A 73 -0.67 1.58 3.79
N VAL A 74 -1.69 1.59 4.63
CA VAL A 74 -2.91 0.80 4.41
C VAL A 74 -3.67 1.28 3.18
N LYS A 75 -3.99 2.58 3.11
CA LYS A 75 -4.76 3.15 2.00
C LYS A 75 -4.04 3.02 0.65
N PRO A 76 -2.74 3.34 0.52
CA PRO A 76 -2.02 3.14 -0.73
C PRO A 76 -1.97 1.67 -1.16
N TYR A 77 -1.74 0.76 -0.22
CA TYR A 77 -1.75 -0.67 -0.51
C TYR A 77 -3.12 -1.14 -1.03
N LEU A 78 -4.21 -0.78 -0.34
CA LEU A 78 -5.56 -1.10 -0.79
C LEU A 78 -5.91 -0.46 -2.13
N LEU A 79 -5.41 0.74 -2.42
CA LEU A 79 -5.56 1.39 -3.72
C LEU A 79 -4.92 0.54 -4.82
N ILE A 80 -3.69 0.08 -4.62
CA ILE A 80 -2.97 -0.79 -5.56
C ILE A 80 -3.76 -2.08 -5.78
N CYS A 81 -4.24 -2.73 -4.72
CA CYS A 81 -5.06 -3.93 -4.84
C CYS A 81 -6.36 -3.68 -5.64
N ARG A 82 -7.01 -2.54 -5.43
CA ARG A 82 -8.23 -2.17 -6.19
C ARG A 82 -7.94 -1.89 -7.66
N LEU A 83 -6.83 -1.24 -7.96
CA LEU A 83 -6.40 -0.98 -9.34
C LEU A 83 -6.09 -2.29 -10.07
N LEU A 84 -5.41 -3.23 -9.39
CA LEU A 84 -5.04 -4.52 -9.95
C LEU A 84 -6.16 -5.56 -9.90
N ARG A 85 -7.33 -5.22 -9.34
CA ARG A 85 -8.48 -6.15 -9.17
C ARG A 85 -8.96 -6.76 -10.47
N LYS A 86 -8.88 -6.03 -11.58
CA LYS A 86 -9.33 -6.51 -12.90
C LYS A 86 -8.27 -7.34 -13.64
N ASP A 87 -7.14 -7.64 -12.99
CA ASP A 87 -5.99 -8.34 -13.53
C ASP A 87 -5.59 -7.89 -14.95
N PRO A 88 -4.68 -6.89 -15.06
CA PRO A 88 -4.20 -6.42 -16.35
C PRO A 88 -3.58 -7.52 -17.22
N LEU A 89 -3.00 -8.57 -16.62
CA LEU A 89 -2.35 -9.65 -17.36
C LEU A 89 -3.37 -10.60 -17.99
N ASP A 90 -4.45 -10.92 -17.28
CA ASP A 90 -5.56 -11.69 -17.85
C ASP A 90 -6.18 -10.95 -19.05
N GLN A 91 -6.33 -9.63 -18.95
CA GLN A 91 -6.87 -8.82 -20.04
C GLN A 91 -5.96 -8.80 -21.28
N THR A 92 -4.63 -8.76 -21.10
CA THR A 92 -3.70 -8.76 -22.23
C THR A 92 -3.66 -10.12 -22.92
N ILE A 93 -3.64 -11.21 -22.17
CA ILE A 93 -3.72 -12.57 -22.73
C ILE A 93 -5.08 -12.76 -23.44
N GLY A 94 -6.17 -12.27 -22.84
CA GLY A 94 -7.50 -12.29 -23.41
C GLY A 94 -7.66 -11.48 -24.70
N LEU A 95 -6.69 -10.63 -25.07
CA LEU A 95 -6.68 -9.92 -26.35
C LEU A 95 -6.40 -10.87 -27.53
N ILE A 96 -5.56 -11.87 -27.33
CA ILE A 96 -5.18 -12.85 -28.36
C ILE A 96 -6.42 -13.56 -28.96
N PRO A 97 -7.28 -14.23 -28.17
CA PRO A 97 -8.47 -14.88 -28.71
C PRO A 97 -9.48 -13.87 -29.28
N LYS A 98 -9.56 -12.65 -28.75
CA LYS A 98 -10.42 -11.59 -29.32
C LYS A 98 -9.95 -11.20 -30.72
N MET A 99 -8.65 -11.01 -30.92
CA MET A 99 -8.07 -10.71 -32.23
C MET A 99 -8.26 -11.88 -33.21
N ALA A 100 -8.01 -13.11 -32.77
CA ALA A 100 -8.25 -14.30 -33.61
C ALA A 100 -9.72 -14.40 -34.05
N LYS A 101 -10.67 -14.17 -33.13
CA LYS A 101 -12.11 -14.18 -33.44
C LYS A 101 -12.52 -13.02 -34.36
N ALA A 102 -11.95 -11.83 -34.15
CA ALA A 102 -12.18 -10.69 -35.04
C ALA A 102 -11.67 -10.97 -36.46
N GLY A 103 -10.47 -11.54 -36.58
CA GLY A 103 -9.90 -11.99 -37.86
C GLY A 103 -10.77 -13.04 -38.54
N HIS A 104 -11.22 -14.05 -37.80
CA HIS A 104 -12.15 -15.05 -38.30
C HIS A 104 -13.45 -14.41 -38.82
N ASN A 105 -14.08 -13.54 -38.04
CA ASN A 105 -15.30 -12.85 -38.45
C ASN A 105 -15.11 -11.93 -39.67
N ALA A 106 -13.91 -11.36 -39.83
CA ALA A 106 -13.58 -10.55 -41.01
C ALA A 106 -13.40 -11.42 -42.25
N LEU A 107 -12.63 -12.51 -42.14
CA LEU A 107 -12.40 -13.44 -43.25
C LEU A 107 -13.68 -14.18 -43.65
N SER A 108 -14.52 -14.56 -42.69
CA SER A 108 -15.77 -15.25 -42.98
C SER A 108 -16.74 -14.41 -43.82
N ARG A 109 -16.62 -13.07 -43.77
CA ARG A 109 -17.42 -12.16 -44.62
C ARG A 109 -16.96 -12.15 -46.07
N SER A 110 -15.71 -12.54 -46.35
CA SER A 110 -15.20 -12.67 -47.72
C SER A 110 -15.80 -13.89 -48.43
N GLU A 111 -16.28 -14.87 -47.68
CA GLU A 111 -16.95 -16.07 -48.18
C GLU A 111 -18.44 -15.79 -48.43
N THR A 112 -18.74 -15.16 -49.56
CA THR A 112 -20.11 -14.74 -49.92
C THR A 112 -20.90 -15.78 -50.72
N GLY A 113 -20.24 -16.87 -51.16
CA GLY A 113 -20.84 -17.88 -52.04
C GLY A 113 -21.02 -17.43 -53.50
N GLN A 114 -20.56 -16.23 -53.87
CA GLN A 114 -20.68 -15.71 -55.24
C GLN A 114 -19.49 -16.12 -56.10
N LEU A 115 -19.73 -16.95 -57.12
CA LEU A 115 -18.68 -17.44 -58.05
C LEU A 115 -17.85 -16.31 -58.69
N ARG A 116 -18.50 -15.19 -59.03
CA ARG A 116 -17.84 -14.02 -59.63
C ARG A 116 -16.80 -13.40 -58.70
N TRP A 117 -17.09 -13.36 -57.40
CA TRP A 117 -16.19 -12.82 -56.40
C TRP A 117 -14.93 -13.69 -56.25
N TYR A 118 -15.10 -15.01 -56.28
CA TYR A 118 -13.97 -15.95 -56.27
C TYR A 118 -13.09 -15.84 -57.51
N ALA A 119 -13.68 -15.72 -58.71
CA ALA A 119 -12.89 -15.52 -59.92
C ALA A 119 -12.09 -14.20 -59.87
N ALA A 120 -12.72 -13.12 -59.39
CA ALA A 120 -12.05 -11.82 -59.23
C ALA A 120 -10.91 -11.87 -58.20
N SER A 121 -11.10 -12.56 -57.07
CA SER A 121 -10.06 -12.69 -56.04
C SER A 121 -8.87 -13.54 -56.50
N MET A 122 -9.10 -14.61 -57.27
CA MET A 122 -8.03 -15.41 -57.87
C MET A 122 -7.22 -14.59 -58.89
N ALA A 123 -7.88 -13.84 -59.76
CA ALA A 123 -7.21 -12.96 -60.72
C ALA A 123 -6.37 -11.88 -60.03
N ALA A 124 -6.93 -11.23 -59.00
CA ALA A 124 -6.20 -10.25 -58.20
C ALA A 124 -4.99 -10.86 -57.49
N GLY A 125 -5.13 -12.07 -56.93
CA GLY A 125 -4.04 -12.82 -56.32
C GLY A 125 -2.91 -13.13 -57.31
N ALA A 126 -3.24 -13.57 -58.53
CA ALA A 126 -2.25 -13.84 -59.57
C ALA A 126 -1.46 -12.58 -59.97
N VAL A 127 -2.13 -11.43 -60.13
CA VAL A 127 -1.48 -10.15 -60.42
C VAL A 127 -0.55 -9.73 -59.29
N LEU A 128 -0.96 -9.88 -58.03
CA LEU A 128 -0.12 -9.57 -56.87
C LEU A 128 1.13 -10.45 -56.80
N VAL A 129 0.99 -11.76 -57.04
CA VAL A 129 2.14 -12.69 -57.05
C VAL A 129 3.11 -12.33 -58.17
N MET A 130 2.61 -12.09 -59.39
CA MET A 130 3.46 -11.66 -60.50
C MET A 130 4.18 -10.34 -60.18
N GLY A 131 3.47 -9.36 -59.61
CA GLY A 131 4.06 -8.08 -59.19
C GLY A 131 5.13 -8.26 -58.12
N ALA A 132 4.91 -9.11 -57.11
CA ALA A 132 5.89 -9.41 -56.08
C ALA A 132 7.15 -10.09 -56.64
N ILE A 133 6.99 -11.02 -57.60
CA ILE A 133 8.12 -11.67 -58.29
C ILE A 133 8.94 -10.63 -59.05
N VAL A 134 8.27 -9.76 -59.82
CA VAL A 134 8.97 -8.70 -60.56
C VAL A 134 9.71 -7.76 -59.62
N LEU A 135 9.09 -7.38 -58.49
CA LEU A 135 9.71 -6.47 -57.52
C LEU A 135 10.92 -7.08 -56.80
N VAL A 136 10.94 -8.40 -56.61
CA VAL A 136 12.10 -9.14 -56.06
C VAL A 136 13.17 -9.39 -57.12
N ALA A 137 12.79 -9.52 -58.39
CA ALA A 137 13.70 -9.79 -59.50
C ALA A 137 14.41 -8.54 -60.04
N VAL A 138 13.94 -7.34 -59.68
CA VAL A 138 14.54 -6.03 -59.97
C VAL A 138 15.46 -5.62 -58.83
#